data_AF-A0A7Y5NSK1-F1
#
_entry.id   AF-A0A7Y5NSK1-F1
#
_cell.length_a   1.000
_cell.length_b   1.000
_cell.length_c   1.000
_cell.angle_alpha   90.00
_cell.angle_beta   90.00
_cell.angle_gamma   90.00
#
_symmetry.space_group_name_H-M   'P 1'
#
loop_
_entity.id
_entity.type
_entity.pdbx_description
1 polymer ?
#
loop_
_entity_poly.entity_id
_entity_poly.type
_entity_poly.pdbx_seq_one_letter_code
_entity_poly.pdbx_strand_id
1 'polypeptide(L)'
;MTMTLPDFGRDLDTGNGDIDPFGREVIGIEALAQALAARLETPAGSLPDDDEGEYGYDLAEEIGEALTAEQRAAIPGRVRLELEEDERVDRVQVQVIALTEDTVRLSIRVEPVLLGPFRFVVEIGKAATVVLSTTPEEP
;
A
#
# COMPACT_ATOMS: atom_id res chain seq x y z
N MET A 1 22.04 -1.72 -26.95
CA MET A 1 22.18 -1.75 -25.49
C MET A 1 20.99 -0.98 -24.95
N THR A 2 19.88 -1.67 -24.70
CA THR A 2 18.66 -1.06 -24.16
C THR A 2 18.98 -0.68 -22.71
N MET A 3 18.97 0.60 -22.37
CA MET A 3 18.99 1.00 -20.97
C MET A 3 17.74 0.42 -20.33
N THR A 4 17.89 -0.57 -19.45
CA THR A 4 16.84 -0.95 -18.51
C THR A 4 16.59 0.28 -17.66
N LEU A 5 15.46 0.95 -17.86
CA LEU A 5 14.99 1.95 -16.91
C LEU A 5 14.92 1.26 -15.54
N PRO A 6 15.31 1.93 -14.43
CA PRO A 6 14.99 1.41 -13.11
C PRO A 6 13.48 1.21 -13.05
N ASP A 7 13.02 -0.05 -12.92
CA ASP A 7 11.65 -0.37 -12.61
C ASP A 7 11.57 -0.76 -11.13
N PHE A 8 10.43 -0.51 -10.48
CA PHE A 8 10.20 -0.94 -9.09
C PHE A 8 9.93 -2.45 -8.99
N GLY A 9 10.49 -3.21 -9.93
CA GLY A 9 10.20 -4.61 -10.14
C GLY A 9 8.97 -4.84 -11.01
N ARG A 10 8.65 -6.13 -11.08
CA ARG A 10 7.56 -6.73 -11.80
C ARG A 10 6.94 -7.77 -10.90
N ASP A 11 5.62 -7.78 -10.83
CA ASP A 11 4.88 -8.73 -10.01
C ASP A 11 3.57 -9.14 -10.68
N LEU A 12 2.91 -10.17 -10.15
CA LEU A 12 1.55 -10.51 -10.52
C LEU A 12 0.57 -9.44 -10.05
N ASP A 13 -0.42 -9.13 -10.87
CA ASP A 13 -1.46 -8.17 -10.54
C ASP A 13 -2.31 -8.71 -9.39
N THR A 14 -2.27 -8.04 -8.24
CA THR A 14 -3.07 -8.32 -7.04
C THR A 14 -4.01 -7.16 -6.70
N GLY A 15 -4.11 -6.15 -7.56
CA GLY A 15 -4.78 -4.89 -7.25
C GLY A 15 -6.28 -5.00 -6.91
N ASN A 16 -6.92 -6.14 -7.21
CA ASN A 16 -8.32 -6.41 -6.90
C ASN A 16 -8.52 -7.25 -5.62
N GLY A 17 -7.47 -7.41 -4.80
CA GLY A 17 -7.50 -8.15 -3.53
C GLY A 17 -7.24 -9.65 -3.66
N ASP A 18 -6.87 -10.12 -4.85
CA ASP A 18 -6.40 -11.47 -5.14
C ASP A 18 -5.59 -11.45 -6.43
N ILE A 19 -4.83 -12.51 -6.68
CA ILE A 19 -4.05 -12.70 -7.92
C ILE A 19 -5.00 -12.68 -9.12
N ASP A 20 -4.67 -11.88 -10.14
CA ASP A 20 -5.38 -11.84 -11.41
C ASP A 20 -5.45 -13.26 -12.02
N PRO A 21 -6.66 -13.77 -12.35
CA PRO A 21 -6.83 -15.16 -12.78
C PRO A 21 -6.20 -15.45 -14.15
N PHE A 22 -5.81 -14.42 -14.90
CA PHE A 22 -5.11 -14.55 -16.17
C PHE A 22 -3.59 -14.42 -16.02
N GLY A 23 -3.09 -14.22 -14.80
CA GLY A 23 -1.67 -14.06 -14.50
C GLY A 23 -1.09 -12.78 -15.11
N ARG A 24 -1.89 -11.71 -15.18
CA ARG A 24 -1.38 -10.41 -15.62
C ARG A 24 -0.22 -9.99 -14.73
N GLU A 25 0.84 -9.47 -15.35
CA GLU A 25 1.95 -8.84 -14.64
C GLU A 25 1.78 -7.32 -14.64
N VAL A 26 2.18 -6.69 -13.54
CA VAL A 26 2.28 -5.23 -13.38
C VAL A 26 3.74 -4.83 -13.18
N ILE A 27 4.07 -3.60 -13.56
CA ILE A 27 5.42 -3.04 -13.49
C ILE A 27 5.39 -1.58 -13.00
N GLY A 28 6.55 -1.07 -12.59
CA GLY A 28 6.72 0.36 -12.29
C GLY A 28 5.85 0.81 -11.12
N ILE A 29 5.19 1.96 -11.23
CA ILE A 29 4.39 2.53 -10.14
C ILE A 29 3.17 1.68 -9.79
N GLU A 30 2.63 0.89 -10.73
CA GLU A 30 1.49 -0.01 -10.47
C GLU A 30 1.94 -1.17 -9.57
N ALA A 31 3.09 -1.78 -9.88
CA ALA A 31 3.69 -2.82 -9.04
C ALA A 31 4.05 -2.29 -7.64
N LEU A 32 4.63 -1.09 -7.55
CA LEU A 32 4.93 -0.50 -6.24
C LEU A 32 3.66 -0.19 -5.44
N ALA A 33 2.62 0.37 -6.07
CA ALA A 33 1.35 0.64 -5.38
C ALA A 33 0.72 -0.64 -4.80
N GLN A 34 0.78 -1.75 -5.54
CA GLN A 34 0.26 -3.04 -5.08
C GLN A 34 1.12 -3.64 -3.97
N ALA A 35 2.45 -3.54 -4.06
CA ALA A 35 3.34 -3.97 -2.98
C ALA A 35 3.12 -3.16 -1.68
N LEU A 36 2.91 -1.84 -1.79
CA LEU A 36 2.56 -1.00 -0.65
C LEU A 36 1.19 -1.34 -0.07
N ALA A 37 0.22 -1.70 -0.91
CA ALA A 37 -1.08 -2.18 -0.44
C ALA A 37 -0.96 -3.53 0.31
N ALA A 38 -0.11 -4.44 -0.17
CA ALA A 38 0.18 -5.71 0.50
C ALA A 38 0.76 -5.52 1.91
N ARG A 39 1.61 -4.50 2.12
CA ARG A 39 2.08 -4.13 3.46
C ARG A 39 0.94 -3.75 4.41
N LEU A 40 -0.12 -3.10 3.91
CA LEU A 40 -1.24 -2.63 4.73
C LEU A 40 -2.30 -3.70 5.05
N GLU A 41 -2.17 -4.89 4.49
CA GLU A 41 -3.04 -6.04 4.78
C GLU A 41 -2.32 -7.19 5.48
N THR A 42 -0.99 -7.21 5.43
CA THR A 42 -0.19 -8.28 6.02
C THR A 42 -0.07 -8.05 7.53
N PRO A 43 -0.49 -9.00 8.39
CA PRO A 43 -0.24 -8.89 9.82
C PRO A 43 1.27 -8.95 10.11
N ALA A 44 1.75 -8.04 10.97
CA ALA A 44 3.15 -8.01 11.39
C ALA A 44 3.61 -9.38 11.93
N GLY A 45 4.74 -9.88 11.46
CA GLY A 45 5.29 -11.18 11.86
C GLY A 45 4.53 -12.41 11.33
N SER A 46 3.61 -12.24 10.38
CA SER A 46 2.93 -13.37 9.74
C SER A 46 3.74 -14.00 8.60
N LEU A 47 4.73 -13.29 8.05
CA LEU A 47 5.56 -13.79 6.96
C LEU A 47 6.62 -14.77 7.49
N PRO A 48 6.75 -15.96 6.88
CA PRO A 48 7.68 -16.99 7.35
C PRO A 48 9.16 -16.67 7.09
N ASP A 49 9.45 -15.71 6.22
CA ASP A 49 10.77 -15.28 5.80
C ASP A 49 11.18 -13.89 6.37
N ASP A 50 10.31 -13.29 7.19
CA ASP A 50 10.59 -12.07 7.93
C ASP A 50 10.89 -12.41 9.41
N ASP A 51 12.12 -12.85 9.67
CA ASP A 51 12.56 -13.30 10.99
C ASP A 51 12.41 -12.22 12.09
N GLU A 52 12.52 -10.94 11.71
CA GLU A 52 12.41 -9.79 12.62
C GLU A 52 10.94 -9.37 12.84
N GLY A 53 10.03 -9.80 11.95
CA GLY A 53 8.60 -9.57 12.05
C GLY A 53 8.18 -8.12 11.86
N GLU A 54 9.00 -7.34 11.14
CA GLU A 54 8.80 -5.91 10.91
C GLU A 54 7.90 -5.62 9.70
N TYR A 55 7.70 -6.58 8.80
CA TYR A 55 6.87 -6.42 7.62
C TYR A 55 5.39 -6.50 7.98
N GLY A 56 4.68 -5.43 7.64
CA GLY A 56 3.23 -5.44 7.55
C GLY A 56 2.54 -4.72 8.70
N TYR A 57 1.36 -4.20 8.38
CA TYR A 57 0.47 -3.51 9.29
C TYR A 57 -0.96 -3.81 8.88
N ASP A 58 -1.62 -4.74 9.58
CA ASP A 58 -3.00 -5.13 9.29
C ASP A 58 -3.98 -4.01 9.67
N LEU A 59 -4.20 -3.10 8.71
CA LEU A 59 -5.14 -2.01 8.89
C LEU A 59 -6.59 -2.50 8.88
N ALA A 60 -6.89 -3.65 8.29
CA ALA A 60 -8.22 -4.24 8.30
C ALA A 60 -8.62 -4.75 9.69
N GLU A 61 -7.67 -5.33 10.44
CA GLU A 61 -7.83 -5.68 11.84
C GLU A 61 -8.04 -4.43 12.69
N GLU A 62 -7.21 -3.39 12.53
CA GLU A 62 -7.34 -2.15 13.29
C GLU A 62 -8.71 -1.47 13.11
N ILE A 63 -9.18 -1.31 11.86
CA ILE A 63 -10.50 -0.70 11.61
C ILE A 63 -11.65 -1.58 12.07
N GLY A 64 -11.45 -2.89 12.15
CA GLY A 64 -12.44 -3.85 12.62
C GLY A 64 -12.74 -3.74 14.12
N GLU A 65 -11.89 -3.03 14.87
CA GLU A 65 -12.09 -2.74 16.28
C GLU A 65 -12.89 -1.45 16.52
N ALA A 66 -13.42 -1.31 17.73
CA ALA A 66 -14.10 -0.09 18.17
C ALA A 66 -13.09 1.06 18.40
N LEU A 67 -12.64 1.70 17.31
CA LEU A 67 -11.65 2.77 17.35
C LEU A 67 -12.18 4.06 18.00
N THR A 68 -11.42 4.60 18.95
CA THR A 68 -11.59 5.96 19.49
C THR A 68 -11.32 7.01 18.41
N ALA A 69 -11.79 8.24 18.62
CA ALA A 69 -11.51 9.35 17.72
C ALA A 69 -10.00 9.62 17.57
N GLU A 70 -9.23 9.41 18.64
CA GLU A 70 -7.78 9.57 18.67
C GLU A 70 -7.09 8.48 17.83
N GLN A 71 -7.53 7.22 17.94
CA GLN A 71 -7.00 6.13 17.11
C GLN A 71 -7.31 6.37 15.63
N ARG A 72 -8.55 6.80 15.31
CA ARG A 72 -8.92 7.17 13.94
C ARG A 72 -8.06 8.30 13.37
N ALA A 73 -7.71 9.29 14.19
CA ALA A 73 -6.83 10.39 13.79
C ALA A 73 -5.37 9.96 13.60
N ALA A 74 -4.95 8.83 14.20
CA ALA A 74 -3.60 8.30 14.10
C ALA A 74 -3.35 7.46 12.83
N ILE A 75 -4.40 6.92 12.19
CA ILE A 75 -4.31 6.07 11.00
C ILE A 75 -3.37 6.63 9.93
N PRO A 76 -3.47 7.91 9.49
CA PRO A 76 -2.57 8.44 8.46
C PRO A 76 -1.09 8.37 8.86
N GLY A 77 -0.80 8.59 10.15
CA GLY A 77 0.56 8.56 10.67
C GLY A 77 1.14 7.14 10.69
N ARG A 78 0.32 6.14 11.06
CA ARG A 78 0.70 4.72 11.08
C ARG A 78 0.93 4.16 9.69
N VAL A 79 -0.02 4.39 8.78
CA VAL A 79 0.13 4.04 7.36
C VAL A 79 1.38 4.67 6.77
N ARG A 80 1.64 5.95 7.04
CA ARG A 80 2.84 6.63 6.55
C ARG A 80 4.12 5.94 7.04
N LEU A 81 4.20 5.62 8.33
CA LEU A 81 5.37 4.95 8.90
C LEU A 81 5.60 3.60 8.23
N GLU A 82 4.57 2.75 8.13
CA GLU A 82 4.69 1.44 7.48
C GLU A 82 5.18 1.54 6.03
N LEU A 83 4.61 2.47 5.26
CA LEU A 83 4.95 2.59 3.84
C LEU A 83 6.33 3.20 3.58
N GLU A 84 6.87 3.96 4.53
CA GLU A 84 8.24 4.50 4.46
C GLU A 84 9.32 3.47 4.79
N GLU A 85 8.96 2.29 5.32
CA GLU A 85 9.89 1.16 5.52
C GLU A 85 10.20 0.39 4.21
N ASP A 86 9.47 0.65 3.12
CA ASP A 86 9.82 0.11 1.81
C ASP A 86 11.01 0.88 1.22
N GLU A 87 12.13 0.19 0.96
CA GLU A 87 13.38 0.80 0.46
C GLU A 87 13.23 1.57 -0.86
N ARG A 88 12.12 1.34 -1.60
CA ARG A 88 11.81 2.04 -2.85
C ARG A 88 11.12 3.39 -2.61
N VAL A 89 10.73 3.69 -1.38
CA VAL A 89 9.96 4.87 -0.97
C VAL A 89 10.86 5.84 -0.19
N ASP A 90 10.83 7.13 -0.57
CA ASP A 90 11.53 8.21 0.16
C ASP A 90 10.58 8.96 1.11
N ARG A 91 9.35 9.22 0.66
CA ARG A 91 8.35 9.94 1.47
C ARG A 91 6.92 9.55 1.10
N VAL A 92 6.06 9.52 2.12
CA VAL A 92 4.62 9.26 1.95
C VAL A 92 3.76 10.37 2.55
N GLN A 93 2.66 10.68 1.88
CA GLN A 93 1.57 11.51 2.42
C GLN A 93 0.26 10.75 2.33
N VAL A 94 -0.43 10.60 3.46
CA VAL A 94 -1.67 9.83 3.57
C VAL A 94 -2.84 10.76 3.88
N GLN A 95 -3.92 10.63 3.12
CA GLN A 95 -5.19 11.30 3.37
C GLN A 95 -6.31 10.26 3.47
N VAL A 96 -7.09 10.32 4.55
CA VAL A 96 -8.32 9.53 4.68
C VAL A 96 -9.41 10.19 3.83
N ILE A 97 -9.87 9.49 2.79
CA ILE A 97 -11.01 9.91 1.96
C ILE A 97 -12.32 9.57 2.65
N ALA A 98 -12.41 8.34 3.17
CA ALA A 98 -13.58 7.84 3.87
C ALA A 98 -13.15 6.83 4.94
N LEU A 99 -13.88 6.80 6.05
CA LEU A 99 -13.69 5.84 7.13
C LEU A 99 -15.05 5.47 7.69
N THR A 100 -15.34 4.17 7.72
CA THR A 100 -16.57 3.60 8.30
C THR A 100 -16.21 2.73 9.50
N GLU A 101 -17.10 1.81 9.89
CA GLU A 101 -16.81 0.79 10.92
C GLU A 101 -16.07 -0.42 10.36
N ASP A 102 -16.13 -0.68 9.05
CA ASP A 102 -15.55 -1.90 8.45
C ASP A 102 -14.62 -1.62 7.27
N THR A 103 -14.53 -0.36 6.82
CA THR A 103 -13.74 0.03 5.65
C THR A 103 -13.06 1.38 5.82
N VAL A 104 -11.87 1.50 5.26
CA VAL A 104 -11.14 2.76 5.11
C VAL A 104 -10.72 2.93 3.66
N ARG A 105 -10.90 4.14 3.13
CA ARG A 105 -10.42 4.54 1.81
C ARG A 105 -9.37 5.63 1.97
N LEU A 106 -8.17 5.38 1.46
CA LEU A 106 -7.02 6.26 1.58
C LEU A 106 -6.59 6.78 0.21
N SER A 107 -6.23 8.05 0.14
CA SER A 107 -5.41 8.60 -0.93
C SER A 107 -3.97 8.69 -0.43
N ILE A 108 -3.05 8.03 -1.12
CA ILE A 108 -1.67 7.91 -0.71
C ILE A 108 -0.81 8.48 -1.83
N ARG A 109 -0.10 9.57 -1.53
CA ARG A 109 0.94 10.12 -2.40
C ARG A 109 2.28 9.55 -1.97
N VAL A 110 3.02 9.03 -2.93
CA VAL A 110 4.33 8.41 -2.74
C VAL A 110 5.35 9.19 -3.55
N GLU A 111 6.44 9.57 -2.90
CA GLU A 111 7.68 10.03 -3.51
C GLU A 111 8.67 8.86 -3.46
N PRO A 112 8.90 8.15 -4.57
CA PRO A 112 9.81 7.02 -4.56
C PRO A 112 11.24 7.44 -4.92
N VAL A 113 12.23 6.61 -4.58
CA VAL A 113 13.66 6.98 -4.72
C VAL A 113 14.15 7.10 -6.18
N LEU A 114 13.53 6.39 -7.13
CA LEU A 114 14.04 6.27 -8.52
C LEU A 114 13.11 6.80 -9.61
N LEU A 115 11.81 6.94 -9.36
CA LEU A 115 10.81 7.41 -10.33
C LEU A 115 10.14 8.71 -9.86
N GLY A 116 9.28 9.28 -10.70
CA GLY A 116 8.47 10.44 -10.33
C GLY A 116 7.41 10.10 -9.26
N PRO A 117 6.91 11.11 -8.55
CA PRO A 117 5.85 10.92 -7.56
C PRO A 117 4.59 10.36 -8.21
N PHE A 118 3.83 9.60 -7.45
CA PHE A 118 2.54 9.09 -7.88
C PHE A 118 1.57 9.09 -6.72
N ARG A 119 0.29 8.99 -7.06
CA ARG A 119 -0.79 8.82 -6.11
C ARG A 119 -1.52 7.53 -6.41
N PHE A 120 -1.79 6.74 -5.38
CA PHE A 120 -2.73 5.65 -5.48
C PHE A 120 -3.87 5.82 -4.48
N VAL A 121 -5.02 5.25 -4.82
CA VAL A 121 -6.18 5.17 -3.94
C VAL A 121 -6.40 3.73 -3.60
N VAL A 122 -6.44 3.42 -2.31
CA VAL A 122 -6.66 2.07 -1.80
C VAL A 122 -7.89 2.06 -0.91
N GLU A 123 -8.70 1.00 -1.04
CA GLU A 123 -9.78 0.66 -0.12
C GLU A 123 -9.40 -0.61 0.62
N ILE A 124 -9.46 -0.55 1.95
CA ILE A 124 -9.11 -1.65 2.85
C ILE A 124 -10.35 -1.96 3.66
N GLY A 125 -10.74 -3.23 3.69
CA GLY A 125 -11.79 -3.76 4.53
C GLY A 125 -11.47 -5.18 4.97
N LYS A 126 -12.30 -5.75 5.84
CA LYS A 126 -12.10 -7.11 6.39
C LYS A 126 -12.00 -8.21 5.34
N ALA A 127 -12.56 -8.01 4.14
CA ALA A 127 -12.62 -9.04 3.11
C ALA A 127 -11.48 -8.92 2.09
N ALA A 128 -10.99 -7.71 1.81
CA ALA A 128 -10.01 -7.47 0.77
C ALA A 128 -9.40 -6.06 0.90
N THR A 129 -8.18 -5.94 0.37
CA THR A 129 -7.54 -4.67 0.03
C THR A 129 -7.55 -4.49 -1.48
N VAL A 130 -8.05 -3.35 -1.95
CA VAL A 130 -8.21 -3.08 -3.38
C VAL A 130 -7.55 -1.75 -3.75
N VAL A 131 -6.62 -1.80 -4.71
CA VAL A 131 -6.02 -0.61 -5.33
C VAL A 131 -6.98 -0.10 -6.40
N LEU A 132 -7.72 0.95 -6.09
CA LEU A 132 -8.76 1.52 -6.96
C LEU A 132 -8.20 2.33 -8.14
N SER A 133 -7.03 2.96 -7.96
CA SER A 133 -6.35 3.71 -9.02
C SER A 133 -4.90 3.99 -8.67
N THR A 134 -4.04 4.10 -9.67
CA THR A 134 -2.64 4.55 -9.57
C THR A 134 -2.37 5.57 -10.67
N THR A 135 -1.97 6.78 -10.31
CA THR A 135 -1.80 7.91 -11.25
C THR A 135 -0.46 8.60 -11.00
N PRO A 136 0.38 8.82 -12.03
CA PRO A 136 1.56 9.66 -11.91
C PRO A 136 1.18 11.09 -11.51
N GLU A 137 2.01 11.75 -10.70
CA GLU A 137 1.89 13.17 -10.42
C GLU A 137 3.03 13.94 -11.10
N GLU A 138 2.75 15.19 -11.51
CA GLU A 138 3.80 16.09 -11.95
C GLU A 138 4.72 16.43 -10.75
N PRO A 139 6.05 16.48 -10.96
CA PRO A 139 7.01 16.80 -9.90
C PRO A 139 6.86 18.20 -9.32
#